data_AF-A0A4U9DCX3-F1
#
_entry.id   AF-A0A4U9DCX3-F1
#
_cell.length_a   1.000
_cell.length_b   1.000
_cell.length_c   1.000
_cell.angle_alpha   90.00
_cell.angle_beta   90.00
_cell.angle_gamma   90.00
#
_symmetry.space_group_name_H-M   'P 1'
#
loop_
_entity.id
_entity.type
_entity.pdbx_description
1 polymer ?
#
loop_
_entity_poly.entity_id
_entity_poly.type
_entity_poly.pdbx_seq_one_letter_code
_entity_poly.pdbx_strand_id
1 'polypeptide(L)'
;MNASAIRKMVVTALVGHTDAGDRVYSPRDWPTSAALYPVLLVQTPFDHKKAQGRNTPAFTTVTTVRITGRVQEYDGETDDDGALRPRRRWRTCASR
;
A
#
# COMPACT_ATOMS: atom_id res chain seq x y z
N MET A 1 14.71 -11.58 7.81
CA MET A 1 13.28 -11.26 7.58
C MET A 1 13.10 -10.97 6.10
N ASN A 2 12.07 -11.52 5.45
CA ASN A 2 11.91 -11.47 3.98
C ASN A 2 10.88 -10.39 3.60
N ALA A 3 11.08 -9.72 2.44
CA ALA A 3 10.16 -8.69 1.93
C ALA A 3 8.69 -9.16 1.84
N SER A 4 8.46 -10.47 1.64
CA SER A 4 7.11 -11.06 1.65
C SER A 4 6.42 -10.99 3.02
N ALA A 5 7.16 -11.20 4.12
CA ALA A 5 6.62 -11.13 5.47
C ALA A 5 6.23 -9.69 5.83
N ILE A 6 7.10 -8.72 5.50
CA ILE A 6 6.82 -7.29 5.69
C ILE A 6 5.58 -6.88 4.89
N ARG A 7 5.47 -7.30 3.62
CA ARG A 7 4.29 -7.04 2.81
C ARG A 7 3.01 -7.58 3.44
N LYS A 8 3.03 -8.82 3.95
CA LYS A 8 1.87 -9.43 4.62
C LYS A 8 1.47 -8.64 5.86
N MET A 9 2.43 -8.21 6.68
CA MET A 9 2.15 -7.37 7.86
C MET A 9 1.51 -6.04 7.48
N VAL A 10 1.99 -5.38 6.41
CA VAL A 10 1.42 -4.13 5.92
C VAL A 10 0.00 -4.34 5.40
N VAL A 11 -0.26 -5.41 4.64
CA VAL A 11 -1.62 -5.74 4.19
C VAL A 11 -2.54 -5.94 5.39
N THR A 12 -2.15 -6.76 6.37
CA THR A 12 -2.95 -6.99 7.59
C THR A 12 -3.21 -5.70 8.37
N ALA A 13 -2.25 -4.78 8.43
CA ALA A 13 -2.42 -3.50 9.13
C ALA A 13 -3.32 -2.50 8.39
N LEU A 14 -3.51 -2.65 7.08
CA LEU A 14 -4.31 -1.74 6.26
C LEU A 14 -5.75 -2.22 6.06
N VAL A 15 -5.98 -3.54 6.11
CA VAL A 15 -7.31 -4.14 6.05
C VAL A 15 -8.16 -3.64 7.22
N GLY A 16 -9.37 -3.16 6.93
CA GLY A 16 -10.31 -2.65 7.94
C GLY A 16 -9.96 -1.28 8.54
N HIS A 17 -8.79 -0.72 8.22
CA HIS A 17 -8.34 0.60 8.70
C HIS A 17 -8.41 1.70 7.63
N THR A 18 -8.91 1.38 6.44
CA THR A 18 -8.99 2.31 5.30
C THR A 18 -10.37 2.26 4.64
N ASP A 19 -10.72 3.31 3.89
CA ASP A 19 -11.98 3.38 3.10
C ASP A 19 -12.09 2.25 2.05
N ALA A 20 -10.99 1.57 1.73
CA ALA A 20 -10.96 0.39 0.86
C ALA A 20 -11.49 -0.87 1.55
N GLY A 21 -11.66 -0.87 2.88
CA GLY A 21 -12.11 -2.03 3.64
C GLY A 21 -11.14 -3.21 3.48
N ASP A 22 -11.65 -4.31 2.92
CA ASP A 22 -10.89 -5.53 2.65
C ASP A 22 -10.18 -5.52 1.28
N ARG A 23 -10.33 -4.45 0.50
CA ARG A 23 -9.78 -4.32 -0.86
C ARG A 23 -8.31 -3.87 -0.85
N VAL A 24 -7.49 -4.57 -0.07
CA VAL A 24 -6.04 -4.37 0.04
C VAL A 24 -5.34 -5.58 -0.57
N TYR A 25 -4.73 -5.39 -1.73
CA TYR A 25 -4.12 -6.47 -2.51
C TYR A 25 -2.60 -6.40 -2.55
N SER A 26 -1.97 -7.56 -2.71
CA SER A 26 -0.59 -7.65 -3.16
C SER A 26 -0.55 -7.74 -4.70
N PRO A 27 0.59 -7.45 -5.36
CA PRO A 27 0.71 -7.47 -6.82
C PRO A 27 0.33 -8.78 -7.52
N ARG A 28 0.11 -9.88 -6.80
CA ARG A 28 -0.38 -11.16 -7.36
C ARG A 28 -1.80 -11.53 -6.95
N ASP A 29 -2.38 -10.80 -6.00
CA ASP A 29 -3.70 -11.11 -5.41
C ASP A 29 -4.80 -10.19 -5.96
N TRP A 30 -4.47 -9.29 -6.89
CA TRP A 30 -5.47 -8.42 -7.51
C TRP A 30 -6.32 -9.25 -8.51
N PRO A 31 -7.65 -9.37 -8.30
CA PRO A 31 -8.53 -10.04 -9.25
C PRO A 31 -8.63 -9.31 -10.61
N THR A 32 -8.65 -10.06 -11.71
CA THR A 32 -8.83 -9.49 -13.07
C THR A 32 -10.25 -8.96 -13.34
N SER A 33 -11.21 -9.28 -12.48
CA SER A 33 -12.58 -8.74 -12.53
C SER A 33 -12.61 -7.26 -12.12
N ALA A 34 -13.60 -6.51 -12.61
CA ALA A 34 -13.82 -5.11 -12.25
C ALA A 34 -13.90 -4.93 -10.72
N ALA A 35 -12.80 -4.48 -10.11
CA ALA A 35 -12.77 -4.20 -8.69
C ALA A 35 -13.59 -2.93 -8.41
N LEU A 36 -14.55 -3.03 -7.49
CA LEU A 36 -15.23 -1.86 -6.94
C LEU A 36 -14.16 -0.99 -6.26
N TYR A 37 -13.91 0.19 -6.80
CA TYR A 37 -13.03 1.19 -6.19
C TYR A 37 -13.69 1.73 -4.90
N PRO A 38 -12.90 2.17 -3.90
CA PRO A 38 -11.45 2.32 -3.88
C PRO A 38 -10.69 1.01 -3.58
N VAL A 39 -9.48 0.90 -4.15
CA VAL A 39 -8.58 -0.26 -4.00
C VAL A 39 -7.18 0.18 -3.58
N LEU A 40 -6.53 -0.60 -2.71
CA LEU A 40 -5.13 -0.40 -2.31
C LEU A 40 -4.25 -1.54 -2.81
N LEU A 41 -3.10 -1.19 -3.38
CA LEU A 41 -2.08 -2.13 -3.85
C LEU A 41 -0.78 -1.93 -3.09
N VAL A 42 -0.30 -2.99 -2.42
CA VAL A 42 0.92 -2.98 -1.60
C VAL A 42 2.05 -3.73 -2.31
N GLN A 43 3.12 -3.03 -2.66
CA GLN A 43 4.28 -3.55 -3.38
C GLN A 43 5.56 -3.39 -2.56
N THR A 44 6.54 -4.24 -2.83
CA THR A 44 7.89 -4.17 -2.23
C THR A 44 8.94 -4.23 -3.34
N PRO A 45 9.13 -3.14 -4.11
CA PRO A 45 9.97 -3.17 -5.31
C PRO A 45 11.47 -3.27 -5.02
N PHE A 46 11.92 -2.81 -3.85
CA PHE A 46 13.34 -2.80 -3.49
C PHE A 46 13.56 -3.49 -2.14
N ASP A 47 14.50 -4.43 -2.14
CA ASP A 47 15.00 -5.10 -0.94
C ASP A 47 16.54 -5.14 -1.00
N HIS A 48 17.19 -4.35 -0.15
CA HIS A 48 18.65 -4.25 -0.12
C HIS A 48 19.19 -4.87 1.15
N LYS A 49 20.18 -5.75 1.03
CA LYS A 49 20.89 -6.35 2.15
C LYS A 49 22.32 -5.85 2.16
N LYS A 50 22.74 -5.20 3.24
CA LYS A 50 24.11 -4.76 3.45
C LYS A 50 24.74 -5.58 4.57
N ALA A 51 25.87 -6.20 4.29
CA ALA A 51 26.70 -6.85 5.29
C ALA A 51 27.35 -5.78 6.18
N GLN A 52 27.38 -6.01 7.50
CA GLN A 52 27.74 -4.98 8.48
C GLN A 52 29.23 -5.01 8.90
N GLY A 53 30.09 -5.75 8.19
CA GLY A 53 31.54 -5.73 8.40
C GLY A 53 32.21 -7.08 8.23
N ARG A 54 33.53 -7.10 8.41
CA ARG A 54 34.33 -8.34 8.39
C ARG A 54 34.23 -9.00 9.77
N ASN A 55 33.92 -10.30 9.77
CA ASN A 55 33.89 -11.17 10.96
C ASN A 55 32.72 -10.99 11.94
N THR A 56 31.60 -10.37 11.54
CA THR A 56 30.34 -10.42 12.30
C THR A 56 29.20 -10.78 11.35
N PRO A 57 28.44 -11.86 11.60
CA PRO A 57 27.30 -12.25 10.76
C PRO A 57 26.09 -11.35 11.05
N ALA A 58 26.20 -10.07 10.72
CA ALA A 58 25.13 -9.09 10.83
C ALA A 58 24.81 -8.52 9.45
N PHE A 59 23.51 -8.51 9.10
CA PHE A 59 23.00 -7.98 7.84
C PHE A 59 21.91 -6.96 8.14
N THR A 60 22.13 -5.72 7.71
CA THR A 60 21.06 -4.71 7.72
C THR A 60 20.27 -4.86 6.42
N THR A 61 18.97 -5.14 6.55
CA THR A 61 18.06 -5.23 5.41
C THR A 61 17.17 -4.00 5.37
N VAL A 62 17.16 -3.29 4.25
CA VAL A 62 16.29 -2.14 4.00
C VAL A 62 15.30 -2.53 2.91
N THR A 63 14.02 -2.63 3.27
CA THR A 63 12.94 -2.95 2.34
C THR A 63 12.05 -1.72 2.15
N THR A 64 11.89 -1.29 0.90
CA THR A 64 10.99 -0.17 0.57
C THR A 64 9.60 -0.72 0.26
N VAL A 65 8.59 -0.24 1.00
CA VAL A 65 7.19 -0.57 0.74
C VAL A 65 6.53 0.58 -0.03
N ARG A 66 5.89 0.26 -1.15
CA ARG A 66 5.10 1.20 -1.96
C ARG A 66 3.62 0.84 -1.82
N ILE A 67 2.80 1.83 -1.47
CA ILE A 67 1.35 1.69 -1.37
C ILE A 67 0.73 2.58 -2.45
N THR A 68 -0.03 1.98 -3.36
CA THR A 68 -0.72 2.69 -4.44
C THR A 68 -2.23 2.57 -4.22
N GLY A 69 -2.90 3.69 -4.02
CA GLY A 69 -4.37 3.75 -3.97
C GLY A 69 -4.95 4.07 -5.35
N ARG A 70 -5.95 3.31 -5.78
CA ARG A 70 -6.76 3.64 -6.96
C ARG A 70 -8.18 3.96 -6.50
N VAL A 71 -8.72 5.07 -7.00
CA VAL A 71 -10.08 5.54 -6.71
C VAL A 71 -10.78 5.80 -8.05
N GLN A 72 -12.10 5.60 -8.08
CA GLN A 72 -12.91 5.98 -9.22
C GLN A 72 -13.28 7.46 -9.08
N GLU A 73 -13.16 8.22 -10.16
CA GLU A 73 -13.68 9.56 -10.27
C GLU A 73 -15.21 9.47 -10.43
N TYR A 74 -15.94 10.24 -9.63
CA TYR A 74 -17.39 10.31 -9.71
C TYR A 74 -17.72 11.37 -10.77
N ASP A 75 -18.02 10.95 -11.99
CA ASP A 75 -18.61 11.84 -13.00
C ASP A 75 -20.06 12.10 -12.57
N GLY A 76 -20.26 13.13 -11.75
CA GLY A 76 -21.59 13.69 -11.48
C GLY A 76 -22.04 14.52 -12.67
N GLU A 77 -23.35 14.58 -12.91
CA GLU A 77 -24.04 15.24 -14.04
C GLU A 77 -23.93 16.79 -14.06
N THR A 78 -22.84 17.34 -13.53
CA THR A 78 -22.50 18.76 -13.58
C THR A 78 -21.04 18.89 -14.02
N ASP A 79 -20.86 19.40 -15.24
CA ASP A 79 -19.63 19.53 -16.04
C ASP A 79 -18.58 20.52 -15.44
N ASP A 80 -18.55 20.70 -14.11
CA ASP A 80 -17.76 21.75 -13.44
C ASP A 80 -17.21 21.36 -12.04
N ASP A 81 -17.03 20.07 -11.74
CA ASP A 81 -16.48 19.62 -10.44
C ASP A 81 -15.13 18.85 -10.55
N GLY A 82 -14.49 18.82 -11.71
CA GLY A 82 -13.22 18.10 -11.95
C GLY A 82 -12.02 18.56 -11.09
N ALA A 83 -12.14 19.67 -10.37
CA ALA A 83 -11.10 20.20 -9.47
C ALA A 83 -11.47 20.15 -7.96
N LEU A 84 -12.69 19.72 -7.60
CA LEU A 84 -13.18 19.78 -6.22
C LEU A 84 -12.93 18.48 -5.44
N ARG A 85 -11.65 18.26 -5.14
CA ARG A 85 -11.10 17.55 -3.97
C ARG A 85 -11.55 16.09 -3.71
N PRO A 86 -10.64 15.13 -3.93
CA PRO A 86 -10.49 14.03 -2.99
C PRO A 86 -9.52 14.47 -1.87
N ARG A 87 -9.92 15.43 -1.02
CA ARG A 87 -9.25 15.63 0.29
C ARG A 87 -9.71 14.52 1.24
N ARG A 88 -9.45 13.26 0.88
CA ARG A 88 -9.54 12.14 1.82
C ARG A 88 -8.22 12.13 2.59
N ARG A 89 -8.25 12.78 3.75
CA ARG A 89 -7.13 12.85 4.68
C ARG A 89 -6.84 11.44 5.19
N TRP A 90 -5.85 10.78 4.59
CA TRP A 90 -5.24 9.58 5.14
C TRP A 90 -4.82 9.89 6.58
N ARG A 91 -5.52 9.29 7.55
CA ARG A 91 -5.01 9.29 8.93
C ARG A 91 -3.80 8.37 8.92
N THR A 92 -2.62 8.96 8.91
CA THR A 92 -1.39 8.25 9.25
C THR A 92 -1.58 7.65 10.62
N CYS A 93 -1.64 6.32 10.69
CA CYS A 93 -1.55 5.58 11.94
C CYS A 93 -0.09 5.68 12.40
N ALA A 94 0.28 6.85 12.92
CA ALA A 94 1.51 7.02 13.68
C ALA A 94 1.26 6.37 15.04
N SER A 95 2.03 5.33 15.30
CA SER A 95 2.10 4.47 16.48
C SER A 95 1.80 5.19 17.80
N ARG A 96 0.99 4.53 18.64
CA ARG A 96 1.04 4.66 20.10
C ARG A 96 1.84 3.48 20.64
#